data_AF-A0A2A5GUF3-F1
#
_entry.id   AF-A0A2A5GUF3-F1
#
_cell.length_a   1.000
_cell.length_b   1.000
_cell.length_c   1.000
_cell.angle_alpha   90.00
_cell.angle_beta   90.00
_cell.angle_gamma   90.00
#
_symmetry.space_group_name_H-M   'P 1'
#
loop_
_entity.id
_entity.type
_entity.pdbx_description
1 polymer ?
#
loop_
_entity_poly.entity_id
_entity_poly.type
_entity_poly.pdbx_seq_one_letter_code
_entity_poly.pdbx_strand_id
1 'polypeptide(L)'
;MSQLNSTSLNTLRVMSYLREDNIMILSIVVRMGNEGSITDNSTTGGLSCGVKKDGSLNQIGFQNISGIAHTATDGGIKFMNITIPCMDKVYQAVTRMHKCLPHFKMVSWDIAIDNNNEVVLVEYNVKGQDINLHQLNNGPVLKQVLHDFTANKI
;
A
#
# COMPACT_ATOMS: atom_id res chain seq x y z
N MET A 1 11.61 7.60 3.53
CA MET A 1 11.28 6.29 4.14
C MET A 1 12.51 5.36 4.26
N SER A 2 13.72 5.89 4.44
CA SER A 2 14.98 5.12 4.41
C SER A 2 15.19 4.15 5.58
N GLN A 3 14.42 4.31 6.67
CA GLN A 3 14.44 3.36 7.80
C GLN A 3 13.93 1.97 7.42
N LEU A 4 13.17 1.84 6.33
CA LEU A 4 12.67 0.56 5.83
C LEU A 4 13.79 -0.20 5.11
N ASN A 5 14.37 0.46 4.11
CA ASN A 5 15.57 0.07 3.40
C ASN A 5 16.22 1.35 2.88
N SER A 6 17.48 1.60 3.23
CA SER A 6 18.21 2.82 2.85
C SER A 6 18.79 2.77 1.44
N THR A 7 18.88 1.57 0.85
CA THR A 7 19.50 1.32 -0.46
C THR A 7 18.48 1.21 -1.60
N SER A 8 17.21 0.98 -1.28
CA SER A 8 16.13 0.85 -2.27
C SER A 8 15.15 2.02 -2.21
N LEU A 9 14.49 2.29 -3.34
CA LEU A 9 13.22 2.99 -3.28
C LEU A 9 12.25 2.15 -2.43
N ASN A 10 11.45 2.80 -1.59
CA ASN A 10 10.34 2.17 -0.87
C ASN A 10 9.08 2.86 -1.37
N THR A 11 8.01 2.09 -1.60
CA THR A 11 6.75 2.64 -2.10
C THR A 11 5.57 2.16 -1.26
N LEU A 12 4.48 2.91 -1.35
CA LEU A 12 3.16 2.53 -0.87
C LEU A 12 2.35 2.08 -2.07
N ARG A 13 1.89 0.83 -2.02
CA ARG A 13 0.83 0.31 -2.87
C ARG A 13 -0.50 0.64 -2.19
N VAL A 14 -1.22 1.61 -2.73
CA VAL A 14 -2.51 2.10 -2.22
C VAL A 14 -3.63 1.63 -3.14
N MET A 15 -4.61 0.89 -2.61
CA MET A 15 -5.81 0.51 -3.37
C MET A 15 -6.95 1.48 -3.04
N SER A 16 -7.50 2.13 -4.05
CA SER A 16 -8.66 3.00 -3.93
C SER A 16 -9.86 2.51 -4.73
N TYR A 17 -11.06 2.83 -4.25
CA TYR A 17 -12.34 2.52 -4.87
C TYR A 17 -13.21 3.76 -4.94
N LEU A 18 -13.71 4.08 -6.13
CA LEU A 18 -14.67 5.16 -6.38
C LEU A 18 -16.08 4.59 -6.25
N ARG A 19 -16.74 4.92 -5.14
CA ARG A 19 -18.14 4.60 -4.87
C ARG A 19 -18.97 5.85 -5.09
N GLU A 20 -19.85 5.83 -6.09
CA GLU A 20 -20.61 7.03 -6.51
C GLU A 20 -19.62 8.18 -6.76
N ASP A 21 -19.62 9.21 -5.89
CA ASP A 21 -18.71 10.37 -5.92
C ASP A 21 -17.66 10.37 -4.79
N ASN A 22 -17.64 9.32 -3.97
CA ASN A 22 -16.72 9.18 -2.83
C ASN A 22 -15.54 8.25 -3.16
N ILE A 23 -14.32 8.68 -2.85
CA ILE A 23 -13.12 7.85 -2.96
C ILE A 23 -12.84 7.20 -1.61
N MET A 24 -12.89 5.86 -1.60
CA MET A 24 -12.53 5.04 -0.46
C MET A 24 -11.12 4.49 -0.65
N ILE A 25 -10.27 4.58 0.37
CA ILE A 25 -9.01 3.84 0.39
C ILE A 25 -9.25 2.51 1.08
N LEU A 26 -9.12 1.42 0.33
CA LEU A 26 -9.44 0.07 0.81
C LEU A 26 -8.28 -0.56 1.55
N SER A 27 -7.04 -0.33 1.10
CA SER A 27 -5.86 -1.01 1.64
C SER A 27 -4.59 -0.26 1.26
N ILE A 28 -3.62 -0.23 2.19
CA ILE A 28 -2.29 0.32 1.95
C ILE A 28 -1.25 -0.71 2.39
N VAL A 29 -0.28 -0.98 1.53
CA VAL A 29 0.84 -1.87 1.81
C VAL A 29 2.12 -1.12 1.46
N VAL A 30 3.09 -1.11 2.37
CA VAL A 30 4.43 -0.64 2.06
C VAL A 30 5.22 -1.78 1.43
N ARG A 31 5.93 -1.49 0.34
CA ARG A 31 6.84 -2.41 -0.34
C ARG A 31 8.27 -1.90 -0.20
N MET A 32 9.16 -2.81 0.15
CA MET A 32 10.55 -2.55 0.44
C MET A 32 11.38 -3.47 -0.45
N GLY A 33 12.35 -2.89 -1.18
CA GLY A 33 13.32 -3.70 -1.91
C GLY A 33 14.20 -4.51 -0.95
N ASN A 34 14.95 -5.47 -1.48
CA ASN A 34 16.02 -6.13 -0.72
C ASN A 34 17.17 -5.18 -0.46
N GLU A 35 17.95 -5.43 0.59
CA GLU A 35 19.24 -4.77 0.78
C GLU A 35 20.11 -4.89 -0.49
N GLY A 36 20.62 -3.76 -0.99
CA GLY A 36 21.42 -3.69 -2.22
C GLY A 36 20.61 -3.65 -3.52
N SER A 37 19.28 -3.76 -3.48
CA SER A 37 18.42 -3.55 -4.65
C SER A 37 18.09 -2.07 -4.82
N ILE A 38 18.19 -1.56 -6.05
CA ILE A 38 17.77 -0.19 -6.38
C ILE A 38 16.25 -0.06 -6.60
N THR A 39 15.52 -1.16 -6.78
CA THR A 39 14.06 -1.17 -7.02
C THR A 39 13.28 -1.82 -5.86
N ASP A 40 12.03 -1.39 -5.70
CA ASP A 40 11.03 -1.88 -4.73
C ASP A 40 10.21 -3.06 -5.26
N ASN A 41 10.60 -3.62 -6.40
CA ASN A 41 9.83 -4.64 -7.08
C ASN A 41 9.78 -5.93 -6.23
N SER A 42 8.57 -6.25 -5.74
CA SER A 42 8.26 -7.45 -4.95
C SER A 42 8.40 -8.76 -5.73
N THR A 43 8.91 -8.77 -6.95
CA THR A 43 9.15 -10.02 -7.68
C THR A 43 10.53 -10.62 -7.37
N THR A 44 11.46 -9.85 -6.79
CA THR A 44 12.87 -10.25 -6.62
C THR A 44 13.31 -10.49 -5.17
N GLY A 45 12.37 -10.61 -4.22
CA GLY A 45 12.68 -11.04 -2.84
C GLY A 45 12.36 -10.04 -1.73
N GLY A 46 11.86 -8.83 -2.07
CA GLY A 46 11.53 -7.76 -1.12
C GLY A 46 10.50 -8.10 -0.03
N LEU A 47 10.44 -7.24 0.99
CA LEU A 47 9.47 -7.35 2.08
C LEU A 47 8.28 -6.42 1.82
N SER A 48 7.12 -6.82 2.33
CA SER A 48 5.91 -6.00 2.35
C SER A 48 5.31 -5.98 3.74
N CYS A 49 4.64 -4.89 4.11
CA CYS A 49 3.90 -4.84 5.36
C CYS A 49 2.63 -4.00 5.21
N GLY A 50 1.56 -4.41 5.88
CA GLY A 50 0.32 -3.65 5.94
C GLY A 50 0.50 -2.33 6.69
N VAL A 51 -0.07 -1.25 6.15
CA VAL A 51 -0.05 0.08 6.77
C VAL A 51 -1.45 0.39 7.31
N LYS A 52 -1.53 0.72 8.59
CA LYS A 52 -2.77 1.13 9.25
C LYS A 52 -3.12 2.57 8.91
N LYS A 53 -4.33 2.99 9.27
CA LYS A 53 -4.85 4.33 8.96
C LYS A 53 -3.99 5.48 9.53
N ASP A 54 -3.37 5.25 10.68
CA ASP A 54 -2.48 6.21 11.34
C ASP A 54 -1.04 6.20 10.79
N GLY A 55 -0.76 5.36 9.78
CA GLY A 55 0.56 5.17 9.20
C GLY A 55 1.44 4.15 9.91
N SER A 56 1.03 3.63 11.07
CA SER A 56 1.78 2.57 11.75
C SER A 56 1.73 1.26 10.95
N LEU A 57 2.82 0.50 10.94
CA LEU A 57 2.85 -0.79 10.28
C LEU A 57 2.20 -1.89 11.14
N ASN A 58 1.75 -2.95 10.47
CA ASN A 58 1.38 -4.19 11.14
C ASN A 58 2.61 -4.84 11.79
N GLN A 59 2.38 -5.69 12.80
CA GLN A 59 3.48 -6.37 13.50
C GLN A 59 4.20 -7.40 12.62
N ILE A 60 3.48 -7.95 11.63
CA ILE A 60 3.96 -8.96 10.71
C ILE A 60 3.92 -8.38 9.30
N GLY A 61 5.05 -8.48 8.60
CA GLY A 61 5.17 -8.30 7.17
C GLY A 61 5.49 -9.63 6.48
N PHE A 62 5.53 -9.63 5.16
CA PHE A 62 5.70 -10.84 4.37
C PHE A 62 6.69 -10.65 3.23
N GLN A 63 7.46 -11.69 2.94
CA GLN A 63 8.31 -11.75 1.77
C GLN A 63 7.46 -12.01 0.52
N ASN A 64 7.11 -10.96 -0.21
CA ASN A 64 6.33 -11.01 -1.45
C ASN A 64 5.09 -11.93 -1.35
N ILE A 65 4.77 -12.64 -2.44
CA ILE A 65 3.69 -13.63 -2.48
C ILE A 65 4.09 -15.00 -1.91
N SER A 66 5.36 -15.19 -1.50
CA SER A 66 5.76 -16.47 -0.89
C SER A 66 5.07 -16.69 0.46
N GLY A 67 4.64 -15.60 1.11
CA GLY A 67 3.90 -15.65 2.38
C GLY A 67 4.77 -15.95 3.58
N ILE A 68 6.10 -15.97 3.43
CA ILE A 68 7.03 -16.10 4.56
C ILE A 68 6.89 -14.86 5.44
N ALA A 69 6.58 -15.09 6.72
CA ALA A 69 6.31 -14.02 7.69
C ALA A 69 7.61 -13.47 8.31
N HIS A 70 7.66 -12.16 8.47
CA HIS A 70 8.76 -11.42 9.09
C HIS A 70 8.20 -10.44 10.13
N THR A 71 8.96 -10.17 11.20
CA THR A 71 8.57 -9.20 12.24
C THR A 71 9.40 -7.91 12.19
N ALA A 72 10.43 -7.88 11.33
CA ALA A 72 11.36 -6.78 11.17
C ALA A 72 11.80 -6.63 9.71
N THR A 73 12.32 -5.46 9.38
CA THR A 73 13.03 -5.19 8.12
C THR A 73 14.34 -5.98 8.06
N ASP A 74 14.95 -6.06 6.88
CA ASP A 74 16.29 -6.66 6.72
C ASP A 74 17.34 -5.97 7.61
N GLY A 75 17.19 -4.65 7.83
CA GLY A 75 18.02 -3.88 8.76
C GLY A 75 17.72 -4.10 10.26
N GLY A 76 16.83 -5.05 10.60
CA GLY A 76 16.54 -5.45 11.99
C GLY A 76 15.54 -4.57 12.74
N ILE A 77 14.91 -3.59 12.09
CA ILE A 77 13.92 -2.71 12.73
C ILE A 77 12.57 -3.41 12.73
N LYS A 78 11.99 -3.64 13.91
CA LYS A 78 10.66 -4.26 14.03
C LYS A 78 9.59 -3.43 13.35
N PHE A 79 8.73 -4.05 12.54
CA PHE A 79 7.68 -3.33 11.81
C PHE A 79 6.76 -2.54 12.73
N MET A 80 6.39 -3.11 13.88
CA MET A 80 5.54 -2.44 14.88
C MET A 80 6.09 -1.10 15.40
N ASN A 81 7.39 -0.83 15.22
CA ASN A 81 8.04 0.41 15.65
C ASN A 81 8.14 1.45 14.51
N ILE A 82 7.62 1.14 13.33
CA ILE A 82 7.73 1.98 12.14
C ILE A 82 6.38 2.64 11.85
N THR A 83 6.43 3.94 11.54
CA THR A 83 5.29 4.74 11.09
C THR A 83 5.64 5.43 9.78
N ILE A 84 4.79 5.28 8.78
CA ILE A 84 4.92 5.96 7.50
C ILE A 84 4.55 7.43 7.70
N PRO A 85 5.43 8.38 7.32
CA PRO A 85 5.16 9.80 7.50
C PRO A 85 4.09 10.28 6.52
N CYS A 86 3.46 11.42 6.86
CA CYS A 86 2.64 12.21 5.93
C CYS A 86 1.48 11.44 5.26
N MET A 87 0.88 10.48 5.97
CA MET A 87 -0.27 9.71 5.47
C MET A 87 -1.42 10.59 5.00
N ASP A 88 -1.72 11.70 5.68
CA ASP A 88 -2.76 12.64 5.25
C ASP A 88 -2.52 13.17 3.84
N LYS A 89 -1.27 13.47 3.47
CA LYS A 89 -0.92 13.90 2.11
C LYS A 89 -1.13 12.76 1.11
N VAL A 90 -0.79 11.53 1.49
CA VAL A 90 -1.01 10.33 0.65
C VAL A 90 -2.51 10.14 0.38
N TYR A 91 -3.34 10.20 1.42
CA TYR A 91 -4.80 10.13 1.29
C TYR A 91 -5.34 11.21 0.35
N GLN A 92 -4.96 12.47 0.57
CA GLN A 92 -5.41 13.60 -0.27
C GLN A 92 -4.96 13.46 -1.73
N ALA A 93 -3.70 13.06 -1.95
CA ALA A 93 -3.15 12.87 -3.29
C ALA A 93 -3.91 11.78 -4.06
N VAL A 94 -4.09 10.59 -3.45
CA VAL A 94 -4.82 9.49 -4.08
C VAL A 94 -6.26 9.86 -4.36
N THR A 95 -6.96 10.50 -3.42
CA THR A 95 -8.33 10.97 -3.63
C THR A 95 -8.42 11.94 -4.80
N ARG A 96 -7.51 12.92 -4.89
CA ARG A 96 -7.48 13.88 -6.00
C ARG A 96 -7.20 13.19 -7.34
N MET A 97 -6.21 12.31 -7.39
CA MET A 97 -5.84 11.60 -8.62
C MET A 97 -6.94 10.65 -9.09
N HIS A 98 -7.59 9.91 -8.19
CA HIS A 98 -8.67 9.00 -8.55
C HIS A 98 -9.91 9.74 -9.08
N LYS A 99 -10.20 10.93 -8.55
CA LYS A 99 -11.27 11.80 -9.10
C LYS A 99 -11.03 12.21 -10.56
N CYS A 100 -9.78 12.25 -11.02
CA CYS A 100 -9.45 12.51 -12.42
C CYS A 100 -9.62 11.28 -13.34
N LEU A 101 -9.87 10.10 -12.75
CA LEU A 101 -10.03 8.82 -13.46
C LEU A 101 -11.41 8.17 -13.16
N PRO A 102 -12.53 8.88 -13.31
CA PRO A 102 -13.84 8.40 -12.83
C PRO A 102 -14.35 7.14 -13.54
N HIS A 103 -13.82 6.85 -14.74
CA HIS A 103 -14.13 5.63 -15.49
C HIS A 103 -13.59 4.35 -14.84
N PHE A 104 -12.55 4.46 -14.02
CA PHE A 104 -11.94 3.32 -13.33
C PHE A 104 -12.41 3.31 -11.88
N LYS A 105 -13.35 2.40 -11.57
CA LYS A 105 -13.90 2.30 -10.21
C LYS A 105 -12.87 1.85 -9.18
N MET A 106 -11.82 1.15 -9.58
CA MET A 106 -10.76 0.70 -8.68
C MET A 106 -9.41 0.97 -9.33
N VAL A 107 -8.48 1.52 -8.55
CA VAL A 107 -7.12 1.86 -9.00
C VAL A 107 -6.14 1.52 -7.88
N SER A 108 -5.01 0.94 -8.25
CA SER A 108 -3.89 0.70 -7.35
C SER A 108 -2.76 1.66 -7.70
N TRP A 109 -2.30 2.44 -6.73
CA TRP A 109 -1.32 3.50 -6.89
C TRP A 109 -0.02 3.09 -6.23
N ASP A 110 1.09 3.26 -6.94
CA ASP A 110 2.42 3.20 -6.36
C ASP A 110 2.93 4.59 -6.09
N ILE A 111 3.20 4.84 -4.82
CA ILE A 111 3.55 6.15 -4.31
C ILE A 111 4.86 6.08 -3.56
N ALA A 112 5.78 6.98 -3.89
CA ALA A 112 6.94 7.27 -3.06
C ALA A 112 6.70 8.53 -2.22
N ILE A 113 7.46 8.65 -1.14
CA ILE A 113 7.56 9.87 -0.34
C ILE A 113 9.01 10.33 -0.44
N ASP A 114 9.22 11.53 -0.98
CA ASP A 114 10.55 12.08 -1.21
C ASP A 114 11.18 12.65 0.09
N ASN A 115 12.40 13.19 -0.03
CA ASN A 115 13.13 13.75 1.11
C ASN A 115 12.52 15.06 1.66
N ASN A 116 11.60 15.69 0.92
CA ASN A 116 10.86 16.88 1.36
C ASN A 116 9.49 16.51 1.96
N ASN A 117 9.23 15.21 2.16
CA ASN A 117 7.93 14.69 2.59
C ASN A 117 6.78 15.04 1.62
N GLU A 118 7.09 15.06 0.33
CA GLU A 118 6.13 15.21 -0.74
C GLU A 118 5.77 13.87 -1.37
N VAL A 119 4.51 13.76 -1.80
CA VAL A 119 3.96 12.55 -2.40
C VAL A 119 4.31 12.53 -3.88
N VAL A 120 5.03 11.48 -4.30
CA VAL A 120 5.45 11.28 -5.70
C VAL A 120 4.72 10.06 -6.25
N LEU A 121 3.93 10.25 -7.31
CA LEU A 121 3.33 9.15 -8.05
C LEU A 121 4.41 8.46 -8.89
N VAL A 122 4.58 7.15 -8.70
CA VAL A 122 5.48 6.32 -9.51
C VAL A 122 4.70 5.70 -10.67
N GLU A 123 3.61 4.99 -10.36
CA GLU A 123 2.73 4.37 -11.34
C GLU A 123 1.30 4.23 -10.81
N TYR A 124 0.35 3.97 -11.70
CA TYR A 124 -1.00 3.58 -11.34
C TYR A 124 -1.47 2.41 -12.21
N ASN A 125 -2.22 1.50 -11.59
CA ASN A 125 -2.65 0.24 -12.18
C ASN A 125 -4.19 0.15 -12.18
N VAL A 126 -4.76 0.16 -13.39
CA VAL A 126 -6.21 0.01 -13.62
C VAL A 126 -6.61 -1.42 -13.99
N LYS A 127 -5.62 -2.28 -14.25
CA LYS A 127 -5.78 -3.71 -14.53
C LYS A 127 -4.81 -4.48 -13.64
N GLY A 128 -5.33 -5.38 -12.81
CA GLY A 128 -4.52 -6.04 -11.77
C GLY A 128 -4.29 -5.12 -10.58
N GLN A 129 -4.84 -5.49 -9.42
CA GLN A 129 -4.78 -4.69 -8.19
C GLN A 129 -3.80 -5.27 -7.16
N ASP A 130 -3.11 -6.35 -7.51
CA ASP A 130 -2.34 -7.19 -6.59
C ASP A 130 -3.10 -7.51 -5.30
N ILE A 131 -4.37 -7.92 -5.46
CA ILE A 131 -5.28 -8.16 -4.33
C ILE A 131 -4.71 -9.19 -3.33
N ASN A 132 -3.92 -10.16 -3.82
CA ASN A 132 -3.24 -11.14 -2.97
C ASN A 132 -2.22 -10.48 -2.03
N LEU A 133 -1.43 -9.51 -2.52
CA LEU A 133 -0.48 -8.76 -1.70
C LEU A 133 -1.22 -7.99 -0.60
N HIS A 134 -2.30 -7.33 -0.97
CA HIS A 134 -3.14 -6.59 -0.04
C HIS A 134 -3.81 -7.49 0.99
N GLN A 135 -4.34 -8.63 0.59
CA GLN A 135 -5.02 -9.57 1.49
C GLN A 135 -4.07 -10.28 2.43
N LEU A 136 -2.88 -10.64 1.95
CA LEU A 136 -1.84 -11.23 2.79
C LEU A 136 -1.45 -10.28 3.93
N ASN A 137 -1.29 -8.98 3.61
CA ASN A 137 -0.82 -7.99 4.57
C ASN A 137 -1.92 -7.40 5.47
N ASN A 138 -3.16 -7.29 4.98
CA ASN A 138 -4.25 -6.55 5.66
C ASN A 138 -5.54 -7.36 5.86
N GLY A 139 -5.57 -8.64 5.46
CA GLY A 139 -6.78 -9.46 5.55
C GLY A 139 -7.83 -9.12 4.49
N PRO A 140 -9.13 -9.41 4.71
CA PRO A 140 -10.18 -9.25 3.70
C PRO A 140 -10.44 -7.80 3.25
N VAL A 141 -9.73 -7.34 2.22
CA VAL A 141 -9.73 -5.92 1.80
C VAL A 141 -11.04 -5.44 1.14
N LEU A 142 -11.78 -6.35 0.52
CA LEU A 142 -13.07 -6.01 -0.11
C LEU A 142 -14.25 -6.02 0.87
N LYS A 143 -14.03 -6.33 2.16
CA LYS A 143 -15.11 -6.42 3.15
C LYS A 143 -15.96 -5.14 3.17
N GLN A 144 -15.32 -3.97 3.09
CA GLN A 144 -16.00 -2.68 3.16
C GLN A 144 -16.93 -2.41 1.97
N VAL A 145 -16.63 -2.96 0.79
CA VAL A 145 -17.45 -2.78 -0.42
C VAL A 145 -18.44 -3.94 -0.62
N LEU A 146 -18.18 -5.11 -0.04
CA LEU A 146 -19.06 -6.28 -0.13
C LEU A 146 -20.40 -6.06 0.58
N HIS A 147 -20.41 -5.32 1.69
CA HIS A 147 -21.66 -5.01 2.41
C HIS A 147 -22.69 -4.30 1.51
N ASP A 148 -22.24 -3.50 0.56
CA ASP A 148 -23.12 -2.77 -0.37
C ASP A 148 -23.80 -3.69 -1.40
N PHE A 149 -23.15 -4.79 -1.77
CA PHE A 149 -23.75 -5.79 -2.67
C PHE A 149 -24.77 -6.67 -1.97
N THR A 150 -24.62 -6.88 -0.66
CA THR A 150 -25.56 -7.67 0.14
C THR A 150 -26.74 -6.86 0.66
N ALA A 151 -26.56 -5.56 0.94
CA ALA A 151 -27.63 -4.70 1.45
C ALA A 151 -28.65 -4.28 0.38
N ASN A 152 -28.26 -4.24 -0.90
CA ASN A 152 -29.14 -3.92 -2.03
C ASN A 152 -29.85 -5.13 -2.65
N LYS A 153 -29.91 -6.27 -1.94
CA LYS A 153 -30.46 -7.54 -2.45
C LYS A 153 -31.61 -8.14 -1.60
N ILE A 154 -32.31 -7.32 -0.81
CA ILE A 154 -33.54 -7.72 -0.11
C ILE A 154 -34.59 -6.64 -0.31
#